data_AF-A0A9P7HFI1-F1
#
_entry.id   AF-A0A9P7HFI1-F1
#
_cell.length_a   1.000
_cell.length_b   1.000
_cell.length_c   1.000
_cell.angle_alpha   90.00
_cell.angle_beta   90.00
_cell.angle_gamma   90.00
#
_symmetry.space_group_name_H-M   'P 1'
#
loop_
_entity.id
_entity.type
_entity.pdbx_description
1 polymer ?
#
loop_
_entity_poly.entity_id
_entity_poly.type
_entity_poly.pdbx_seq_one_letter_code
_entity_poly.pdbx_strand_id
1 'polypeptide(L)'
;MQVTIVVGDTGSGKTIQVSQFVLFDEWEGDLRVACTQPRRVAATGLASGVAQEMDIDEAHERTTNTDLLLTLPKKLISKRKDLKIVIMSVTINLERFCQYFGTLNIFETKRQANTVNIKHVDSPPVQYDIAVVATVRYIVKNGPHGNIPVLMTSTREIERTCAELRTQLLELKVLPMYSSLPEYAQDMAISSSTSQACIVSTNVTEASLTIPGVVYVVDCGLHKEAGYNPRVGMSTLATARISRGSARQRAGRAGRTEPRECYRIYTKEFHNRGMSPNTTPAIHLSELSSEILLLKSLGFKDIPKFDWLDPPQPEPYLRAVGNLRDMGYINDHCRIAGQSSIWP
;
A
#
# COMPACT_ATOMS: atom_id res chain seq x y z
N MET A 1 19.00 22.60 -2.84
CA MET A 1 18.01 21.90 -2.00
C MET A 1 17.86 20.48 -2.55
N GLN A 2 17.82 19.44 -1.71
CA GLN A 2 17.93 18.05 -2.17
C GLN A 2 16.69 17.18 -1.89
N VAL A 3 15.76 17.60 -1.02
CA VAL A 3 14.56 16.81 -0.68
C VAL A 3 13.29 17.63 -0.90
N THR A 4 12.37 17.04 -1.64
CA THR A 4 11.04 17.60 -1.94
C THR A 4 9.97 16.59 -1.57
N ILE A 5 8.91 17.04 -0.88
CA ILE A 5 7.76 16.21 -0.54
C ILE A 5 6.59 16.60 -1.45
N VAL A 6 6.03 15.63 -2.17
CA VAL A 6 4.87 15.80 -3.04
C VAL A 6 3.66 15.08 -2.43
N VAL A 7 2.62 15.86 -2.13
CA VAL A 7 1.39 15.38 -1.49
C VAL A 7 0.22 15.49 -2.47
N GLY A 8 -0.62 14.46 -2.50
CA GLY A 8 -1.83 14.47 -3.32
C GLY A 8 -2.58 13.14 -3.30
N ASP A 9 -3.80 13.12 -3.83
CA ASP A 9 -4.67 11.94 -3.83
C ASP A 9 -4.22 10.85 -4.81
N THR A 10 -4.61 9.58 -4.58
CA THR A 10 -4.39 8.50 -5.54
C THR A 10 -4.98 8.88 -6.91
N GLY A 11 -4.21 8.72 -7.99
CA GLY A 11 -4.61 9.12 -9.35
C GLY A 11 -4.55 10.62 -9.64
N SER A 12 -3.85 11.40 -8.83
CA SER A 12 -3.48 12.80 -9.15
C SER A 12 -2.26 12.92 -10.07
N GLY A 13 -1.78 11.80 -10.63
CA GLY A 13 -0.58 11.80 -11.47
C GLY A 13 0.76 11.77 -10.71
N LYS A 14 0.79 11.82 -9.36
CA LYS A 14 2.03 11.85 -8.57
C LYS A 14 3.09 10.87 -9.08
N THR A 15 2.74 9.60 -9.18
CA THR A 15 3.74 8.57 -9.48
C THR A 15 4.15 8.56 -10.95
N ILE A 16 3.21 8.77 -11.88
CA ILE A 16 3.45 8.73 -13.33
C ILE A 16 4.11 10.04 -13.78
N GLN A 17 3.40 11.16 -13.59
CA GLN A 17 3.81 12.47 -14.11
C GLN A 17 5.04 13.05 -13.40
N VAL A 18 5.18 12.88 -12.09
CA VAL A 18 6.38 13.41 -11.41
C VAL A 18 7.62 12.61 -11.80
N SER A 19 7.50 11.28 -11.98
CA SER A 19 8.61 10.47 -12.48
C SER A 19 9.01 10.92 -13.90
N GLN A 20 8.03 11.20 -14.77
CA GLN A 20 8.28 11.75 -16.10
C GLN A 20 8.94 13.13 -16.05
N PHE A 21 8.44 14.08 -15.24
CA PHE A 21 9.05 15.41 -15.13
C PHE A 21 10.51 15.34 -14.69
N VAL A 22 10.82 14.47 -13.72
CA VAL A 22 12.19 14.25 -13.26
C VAL A 22 13.03 13.58 -14.36
N LEU A 23 12.46 12.61 -15.08
CA LEU A 23 13.14 11.92 -16.16
C LEU A 23 13.40 12.84 -17.36
N PHE A 24 12.49 13.76 -17.69
CA PHE A 24 12.66 14.76 -18.75
C PHE A 24 13.73 15.79 -18.40
N ASP A 25 13.81 16.25 -17.15
CA ASP A 25 14.85 17.18 -16.68
C ASP A 25 16.25 16.55 -16.73
N GLU A 26 16.33 15.24 -16.48
CA GLU A 26 17.60 14.49 -16.45
C GLU A 26 17.84 13.68 -17.74
N TRP A 27 17.01 13.85 -18.79
CA TRP A 27 17.03 13.02 -20.01
C TRP A 27 18.35 13.12 -20.79
N GLU A 28 19.00 14.29 -20.72
CA GLU A 28 20.31 14.53 -21.33
C GLU A 28 21.48 14.31 -20.35
N GLY A 29 21.19 13.86 -19.11
CA GLY A 29 22.18 13.59 -18.08
C GLY A 29 22.56 12.11 -17.96
N ASP A 30 23.76 11.82 -17.43
CA ASP A 30 24.24 10.45 -17.14
C ASP A 30 23.58 9.82 -15.89
N LEU A 31 22.56 10.47 -15.32
CA LEU A 31 21.92 10.06 -14.07
C LEU A 31 20.71 9.17 -14.32
N ARG A 32 20.43 8.26 -13.37
CA ARG A 32 19.26 7.37 -13.42
C ARG A 32 18.22 7.81 -12.41
N VAL A 33 16.95 7.74 -12.80
CA VAL A 33 15.80 7.97 -11.92
C VAL A 33 15.30 6.62 -11.40
N ALA A 34 15.17 6.48 -10.07
CA ALA A 34 14.62 5.29 -9.44
C ALA A 34 13.31 5.64 -8.73
N CYS A 35 12.20 5.00 -9.13
CA CYS A 35 10.91 5.11 -8.44
C CYS A 35 10.62 3.84 -7.65
N THR A 36 10.37 3.97 -6.35
CA THR A 36 10.09 2.83 -5.47
C THR A 36 8.59 2.70 -5.21
N GLN A 37 8.05 1.48 -5.31
CA GLN A 37 6.67 1.17 -4.94
C GLN A 37 6.63 0.05 -3.89
N PRO A 38 5.74 0.12 -2.88
CA PRO A 38 5.67 -0.89 -1.83
C PRO A 38 5.04 -2.22 -2.30
N ARG A 39 4.35 -2.23 -3.45
CA ARG A 39 3.68 -3.43 -4.00
C ARG A 39 4.15 -3.71 -5.42
N ARG A 40 4.43 -4.97 -5.72
CA ARG A 40 4.88 -5.42 -7.05
C ARG A 40 3.93 -4.98 -8.18
N VAL A 41 2.65 -5.28 -8.03
CA VAL A 41 1.60 -4.92 -9.02
C VAL A 41 1.54 -3.40 -9.26
N ALA A 42 1.80 -2.59 -8.22
CA ALA A 42 1.86 -1.13 -8.35
C ALA A 42 3.12 -0.68 -9.12
N ALA A 43 4.27 -1.33 -8.85
CA ALA A 43 5.52 -1.07 -9.55
C ALA A 43 5.39 -1.40 -11.04
N THR A 44 4.86 -2.59 -11.36
CA THR A 44 4.63 -3.04 -12.74
C THR A 44 3.64 -2.12 -13.45
N GLY A 45 2.46 -1.88 -12.86
CA GLY A 45 1.45 -1.01 -13.47
C GLY A 45 1.90 0.44 -13.65
N LEU A 46 2.71 0.96 -12.72
CA LEU A 46 3.36 2.26 -12.89
C LEU A 46 4.31 2.25 -14.09
N ALA A 47 5.20 1.26 -14.13
CA ALA A 47 6.26 1.25 -15.11
C ALA A 47 5.70 1.02 -16.51
N SER A 48 4.72 0.12 -16.68
CA SER A 48 3.94 -0.02 -17.91
C SER A 48 3.19 1.26 -18.28
N GLY A 49 2.62 1.98 -17.32
CA GLY A 49 1.93 3.24 -17.58
C GLY A 49 2.88 4.36 -18.04
N VAL A 50 4.06 4.50 -17.41
CA VAL A 50 5.08 5.46 -17.83
C VAL A 50 5.66 5.08 -19.20
N ALA A 51 5.95 3.80 -19.41
CA ALA A 51 6.39 3.24 -20.69
C ALA A 51 5.41 3.54 -21.83
N GLN A 52 4.12 3.29 -21.62
CA GLN A 52 3.07 3.57 -22.60
C GLN A 52 2.92 5.07 -22.89
N GLU A 53 3.06 5.92 -21.89
CA GLU A 53 3.01 7.38 -22.09
C GLU A 53 4.30 7.96 -22.71
N MET A 54 5.41 7.22 -22.70
CA MET A 54 6.72 7.66 -23.19
C MET A 54 7.24 6.87 -24.41
N ASP A 55 6.47 5.93 -24.96
CA ASP A 55 6.88 5.00 -26.05
C ASP A 55 8.19 4.22 -25.75
N ILE A 56 8.34 3.69 -24.52
CA ILE A 56 9.53 2.94 -24.10
C ILE A 56 9.15 1.49 -23.76
N ASP A 57 9.70 0.51 -24.48
CA ASP A 57 9.55 -0.90 -24.14
C ASP A 57 10.52 -1.32 -23.02
N GLU A 58 10.01 -2.16 -22.11
CA GLU A 58 10.68 -2.83 -20.98
C GLU A 58 10.75 -2.07 -19.64
N ALA A 59 10.03 -2.61 -18.64
CA ALA A 59 10.26 -2.31 -17.23
C ALA A 59 10.30 -3.60 -16.38
N HIS A 60 11.38 -3.79 -15.64
CA HIS A 60 11.66 -4.99 -14.86
C HIS A 60 11.40 -4.80 -13.35
N GLU A 61 10.89 -5.87 -12.71
CA GLU A 61 10.44 -5.98 -11.31
C GLU A 61 11.57 -5.84 -10.26
N ARG A 62 11.28 -5.25 -9.06
CA ARG A 62 11.81 -5.65 -7.71
C ARG A 62 10.95 -5.11 -6.54
N THR A 63 10.89 -5.85 -5.43
CA THR A 63 10.01 -5.66 -4.25
C THR A 63 10.70 -5.36 -2.91
N THR A 64 9.88 -4.79 -2.00
CA THR A 64 9.90 -4.73 -0.52
C THR A 64 11.22 -4.35 0.19
N ASN A 65 11.47 -3.04 0.32
CA ASN A 65 12.38 -2.47 1.33
C ASN A 65 12.11 -0.97 1.61
N THR A 66 10.86 -0.50 1.56
CA THR A 66 10.55 0.95 1.56
C THR A 66 11.03 1.70 2.82
N ASP A 67 10.99 1.07 4.00
CA ASP A 67 11.38 1.75 5.26
C ASP A 67 12.91 1.91 5.38
N LEU A 68 13.70 0.92 4.97
CA LEU A 68 15.16 1.04 4.87
C LEU A 68 15.58 2.00 3.75
N LEU A 69 14.81 2.04 2.65
CA LEU A 69 15.04 2.94 1.51
C LEU A 69 14.79 4.42 1.82
N LEU A 70 14.13 4.80 2.93
CA LEU A 70 14.00 6.21 3.32
C LEU A 70 15.20 6.70 4.16
N THR A 71 15.82 5.80 4.91
CA THR A 71 16.90 6.12 5.86
C THR A 71 18.28 6.16 5.21
N LEU A 72 18.58 5.25 4.26
CA LEU A 72 19.86 5.22 3.55
C LEU A 72 20.09 6.48 2.70
N PRO A 73 19.10 6.96 1.91
CA PRO A 73 19.28 8.16 1.11
C PRO A 73 19.42 9.43 1.95
N LYS A 74 18.79 9.53 3.13
CA LYS A 74 18.97 10.67 4.06
C LYS A 74 20.44 10.84 4.47
N LYS A 75 21.14 9.74 4.77
CA LYS A 75 22.59 9.78 5.05
C LYS A 75 23.40 10.10 3.79
N LEU A 76 22.99 9.61 2.62
CA LEU A 76 23.68 9.86 1.35
C LEU A 76 23.57 11.31 0.89
N ILE A 77 22.47 12.00 1.15
CA ILE A 77 22.28 13.43 0.83
C ILE A 77 23.42 14.30 1.38
N SER A 78 23.89 14.00 2.60
CA SER A 78 25.01 14.74 3.21
C SER A 78 26.35 14.54 2.49
N LYS A 79 26.50 13.45 1.72
CA LYS A 79 27.74 13.07 1.01
C LYS A 79 27.67 13.29 -0.50
N ARG A 80 26.47 13.24 -1.09
CA ARG A 80 26.20 13.34 -2.53
C ARG A 80 25.31 14.54 -2.76
N LYS A 81 25.90 15.69 -3.10
CA LYS A 81 25.17 16.95 -3.37
C LYS A 81 24.34 16.92 -4.66
N ASP A 82 24.69 15.99 -5.55
CA ASP A 82 24.02 15.67 -6.81
C ASP A 82 22.75 14.82 -6.62
N LEU A 83 22.63 14.10 -5.50
CA LEU A 83 21.46 13.28 -5.23
C LEU A 83 20.25 14.15 -4.84
N LYS A 84 19.15 14.02 -5.59
CA LYS A 84 17.84 14.61 -5.28
C LYS A 84 16.87 13.51 -4.86
N ILE A 85 15.97 13.80 -3.90
CA ILE A 85 14.95 12.86 -3.42
C ILE A 85 13.57 13.52 -3.52
N VAL A 86 12.63 12.81 -4.14
CA VAL A 86 11.22 13.17 -4.19
C VAL A 86 10.41 12.14 -3.41
N ILE A 87 9.77 12.58 -2.34
CA ILE A 87 8.92 11.72 -1.51
C ILE A 87 7.48 11.96 -1.89
N MET A 88 6.82 10.94 -2.45
CA MET A 88 5.42 11.02 -2.85
C MET A 88 4.55 10.32 -1.82
N SER A 89 3.55 11.02 -1.25
CA SER A 89 2.64 10.42 -0.26
C SER A 89 1.18 10.76 -0.54
N VAL A 90 0.30 9.79 -0.27
CA VAL A 90 -1.16 9.92 -0.28
C VAL A 90 -1.71 10.15 1.14
N THR A 91 -1.02 9.64 2.18
CA THR A 91 -1.44 9.76 3.58
C THR A 91 -0.61 10.79 4.31
N ILE A 92 -1.31 11.80 4.81
CA ILE A 92 -0.73 12.96 5.48
C ILE A 92 -0.35 12.56 6.91
N ASN A 93 0.94 12.29 7.11
CA ASN A 93 1.66 12.76 8.29
C ASN A 93 2.81 13.65 7.81
N LEU A 94 2.46 14.70 7.08
CA LEU A 94 3.39 15.61 6.42
C LEU A 94 4.39 16.20 7.42
N GLU A 95 3.91 16.58 8.60
CA GLU A 95 4.75 17.10 9.70
C GLU A 95 5.88 16.15 10.07
N ARG A 96 5.57 14.85 10.23
CA ARG A 96 6.58 13.84 10.56
C ARG A 96 7.64 13.69 9.48
N PHE A 97 7.25 13.67 8.21
CA PHE A 97 8.21 13.57 7.10
C PHE A 97 9.05 14.85 6.96
N CYS A 98 8.44 16.03 7.12
CA CYS A 98 9.15 17.30 7.13
C CYS A 98 10.18 17.37 8.27
N GLN A 99 9.78 16.98 9.48
CA GLN A 99 10.65 16.91 10.64
C GLN A 99 11.77 15.89 10.44
N TYR A 100 11.47 14.71 9.90
CA TYR A 100 12.46 13.65 9.69
C TYR A 100 13.50 14.04 8.63
N PHE A 101 13.10 14.64 7.50
CA PHE A 101 14.02 15.05 6.44
C PHE A 101 14.58 16.47 6.60
N GLY A 102 14.09 17.24 7.58
CA GLY A 102 14.50 18.63 7.79
C GLY A 102 14.17 19.53 6.59
N THR A 103 13.07 19.27 5.89
CA THR A 103 12.64 20.04 4.71
C THR A 103 11.26 20.65 4.93
N LEU A 104 11.08 21.88 4.41
CA LEU A 104 9.78 22.55 4.29
C LEU A 104 9.33 22.65 2.83
N ASN A 105 10.06 22.03 1.91
CA ASN A 105 9.74 22.07 0.49
C ASN A 105 8.64 21.06 0.16
N ILE A 106 7.40 21.56 0.21
CA ILE A 106 6.18 20.76 0.05
C ILE A 106 5.42 21.25 -1.17
N PHE A 107 5.15 20.35 -2.10
CA PHE A 107 4.21 20.57 -3.20
C PHE A 107 2.94 19.78 -2.92
N GLU A 108 1.84 20.50 -2.72
CA GLU A 108 0.54 19.90 -2.52
C GLU A 108 -0.31 20.10 -3.77
N THR A 109 -0.67 19.00 -4.43
CA THR A 109 -1.65 19.07 -5.51
C THR A 109 -3.03 19.20 -4.89
N LYS A 110 -3.57 20.42 -4.89
CA LYS A 110 -4.96 20.67 -4.47
C LYS A 110 -5.90 20.15 -5.56
N ARG A 111 -6.36 18.90 -5.42
CA ARG A 111 -7.60 18.49 -6.09
C ARG A 111 -8.76 18.87 -5.18
N GLN A 112 -9.78 19.50 -5.72
CA GLN A 112 -11.04 19.69 -5.01
C GLN A 112 -11.57 18.29 -4.72
N ALA A 113 -11.44 17.84 -3.47
CA ALA A 113 -11.90 16.52 -3.06
C ALA A 113 -13.41 16.50 -3.24
N ASN A 114 -13.86 15.88 -4.32
CA ASN A 114 -15.27 15.67 -4.54
C ASN A 114 -15.79 14.79 -3.40
N THR A 115 -16.73 15.33 -2.64
CA THR A 115 -17.21 14.70 -1.41
C THR A 115 -17.90 13.37 -1.74
N VAL A 116 -17.28 12.26 -1.31
CA VAL A 116 -17.87 10.92 -1.42
C VAL A 116 -18.97 10.78 -0.36
N ASN A 117 -20.17 10.37 -0.77
CA ASN A 117 -21.28 10.12 0.14
C ASN A 117 -21.03 8.82 0.92
N ILE A 118 -20.76 8.93 2.23
CA ILE A 118 -20.46 7.78 3.09
C ILE A 118 -21.72 7.29 3.80
N LYS A 119 -22.07 6.02 3.56
CA LYS A 119 -23.16 5.30 4.23
C LYS A 119 -22.57 4.22 5.12
N HIS A 120 -23.12 4.03 6.31
CA HIS A 120 -22.73 2.97 7.25
C HIS A 120 -23.94 2.11 7.56
N VAL A 121 -23.73 0.82 7.82
CA VAL A 121 -24.76 -0.04 8.40
C VAL A 121 -25.06 0.37 9.84
N ASP A 122 -26.29 0.16 10.29
CA ASP A 122 -26.73 0.52 11.65
C ASP A 122 -26.22 -0.46 12.71
N SER A 123 -26.04 -1.73 12.33
CA SER A 123 -25.51 -2.79 13.19
C SER A 123 -24.42 -3.61 12.48
N PRO A 124 -23.45 -4.17 13.22
CA PRO A 124 -22.42 -5.03 12.63
C PRO A 124 -23.03 -6.27 11.97
N PRO A 125 -22.61 -6.66 10.75
CA PRO A 125 -23.13 -7.85 10.11
C PRO A 125 -22.67 -9.11 10.86
N VAL A 126 -23.52 -10.15 10.86
CA VAL A 126 -23.12 -11.50 11.30
C VAL A 126 -22.17 -12.13 10.28
N GLN A 127 -22.46 -11.92 8.99
CA GLN A 127 -21.71 -12.46 7.86
C GLN A 127 -21.47 -11.36 6.82
N TYR A 128 -20.20 -11.03 6.56
CA TYR A 128 -19.81 -9.92 5.69
C TYR A 128 -20.12 -10.21 4.21
N ASP A 129 -19.92 -11.45 3.75
CA ASP A 129 -20.26 -11.89 2.40
C ASP A 129 -21.75 -11.68 2.08
N ILE A 130 -22.65 -12.08 2.98
CA ILE A 130 -24.10 -11.87 2.81
C ILE A 130 -24.44 -10.37 2.75
N ALA A 131 -23.88 -9.57 3.66
CA ALA A 131 -24.13 -8.14 3.72
C ALA A 131 -23.60 -7.41 2.47
N VAL A 132 -22.44 -7.82 1.96
CA VAL A 132 -21.86 -7.34 0.70
C VAL A 132 -22.77 -7.69 -0.47
N VAL A 133 -23.20 -8.95 -0.60
CA VAL A 133 -24.09 -9.39 -1.69
C VAL A 133 -25.39 -8.58 -1.69
N ALA A 134 -25.99 -8.37 -0.51
CA ALA A 134 -27.18 -7.54 -0.38
C ALA A 134 -26.94 -6.08 -0.81
N THR A 135 -25.80 -5.51 -0.42
CA THR A 135 -25.43 -4.13 -0.76
C THR A 135 -25.17 -3.96 -2.25
N VAL A 136 -24.40 -4.84 -2.88
CA VAL A 136 -24.13 -4.80 -4.32
C VAL A 136 -25.42 -4.95 -5.12
N ARG A 137 -26.30 -5.87 -4.72
CA ARG A 137 -27.62 -6.03 -5.35
C ARG A 137 -28.49 -4.79 -5.21
N TYR A 138 -28.45 -4.11 -4.06
CA TYR A 138 -29.14 -2.83 -3.88
C TYR A 138 -28.58 -1.76 -4.84
N ILE A 139 -27.26 -1.64 -4.92
CA ILE A 139 -26.57 -0.69 -5.82
C ILE A 139 -26.96 -0.93 -7.28
N VAL A 140 -26.86 -2.18 -7.76
CA VAL A 140 -27.14 -2.53 -9.16
C VAL A 140 -28.60 -2.32 -9.54
N LYS A 141 -29.54 -2.49 -8.61
CA LYS A 141 -30.97 -2.30 -8.88
C LYS A 141 -31.43 -0.83 -8.84
N ASN A 142 -30.78 0.01 -8.04
CA ASN A 142 -31.30 1.35 -7.71
C ASN A 142 -30.37 2.49 -8.12
N GLY A 143 -29.11 2.20 -8.42
CA GLY A 143 -28.09 3.19 -8.75
C GLY A 143 -27.75 3.22 -10.24
N PRO A 144 -27.23 4.35 -10.76
CA PRO A 144 -26.66 4.39 -12.11
C PRO A 144 -25.49 3.41 -12.29
N HIS A 145 -25.23 3.04 -13.54
CA HIS A 145 -24.13 2.15 -13.90
C HIS A 145 -22.76 2.74 -13.56
N GLY A 146 -21.90 1.91 -12.99
CA GLY A 146 -20.49 2.21 -12.76
C GLY A 146 -19.81 1.14 -11.91
N ASN A 147 -18.48 1.08 -11.98
CA ASN A 147 -17.72 0.01 -11.38
C ASN A 147 -17.80 0.03 -9.84
N ILE A 148 -17.87 -1.16 -9.25
CA ILE A 148 -18.13 -1.42 -7.83
C ILE A 148 -16.96 -2.23 -7.23
N PRO A 149 -15.85 -1.61 -6.84
CA PRO A 149 -14.87 -2.23 -5.97
C PRO A 149 -15.47 -2.58 -4.61
N VAL A 150 -15.34 -3.85 -4.25
CA VAL A 150 -15.66 -4.41 -2.94
C VAL A 150 -14.35 -4.79 -2.24
N LEU A 151 -14.21 -4.42 -0.97
CA LEU A 151 -13.03 -4.69 -0.15
C LEU A 151 -13.36 -5.66 0.97
N MET A 152 -12.83 -6.88 0.84
CA MET A 152 -12.97 -8.01 1.76
C MET A 152 -11.60 -8.51 2.23
N THR A 153 -11.58 -9.53 3.09
CA THR A 153 -10.33 -9.95 3.74
C THR A 153 -9.74 -11.24 3.19
N SER A 154 -10.57 -12.25 2.93
CA SER A 154 -10.09 -13.58 2.60
C SER A 154 -10.47 -14.02 1.20
N THR A 155 -9.58 -14.78 0.55
CA THR A 155 -9.84 -15.40 -0.76
C THR A 155 -11.12 -16.25 -0.73
N ARG A 156 -11.36 -16.99 0.36
CA ARG A 156 -12.56 -17.82 0.50
C ARG A 156 -13.85 -16.99 0.50
N GLU A 157 -13.88 -15.88 1.25
CA GLU A 157 -15.02 -14.96 1.26
C GLU A 157 -15.20 -14.32 -0.12
N ILE A 158 -14.11 -13.88 -0.76
CA ILE A 158 -14.14 -13.28 -2.09
C ILE A 158 -14.77 -14.24 -3.11
N GLU A 159 -14.30 -15.48 -3.19
CA GLU A 159 -14.82 -16.46 -4.15
C GLU A 159 -16.30 -16.79 -3.89
N ARG A 160 -16.69 -16.94 -2.62
CA ARG A 160 -18.09 -17.16 -2.25
C ARG A 160 -18.98 -15.98 -2.65
N THR A 161 -18.58 -14.76 -2.31
CA THR A 161 -19.29 -13.55 -2.71
C THR A 161 -19.39 -13.43 -4.23
N CYS A 162 -18.31 -13.72 -4.96
CA CYS A 162 -18.31 -13.74 -6.42
C CYS A 162 -19.31 -14.76 -6.99
N ALA A 163 -19.33 -15.98 -6.47
CA ALA A 163 -20.26 -17.02 -6.91
C ALA A 163 -21.73 -16.62 -6.67
N GLU A 164 -22.04 -16.10 -5.49
CA GLU A 164 -23.38 -15.64 -5.12
C GLU A 164 -23.84 -14.46 -6.00
N LEU A 165 -22.97 -13.48 -6.26
CA LEU A 165 -23.26 -12.34 -7.13
C LEU A 165 -23.51 -12.77 -8.58
N ARG A 166 -22.67 -13.66 -9.13
CA ARG A 166 -22.83 -14.18 -10.51
C ARG A 166 -24.16 -14.91 -10.69
N THR A 167 -24.64 -15.58 -9.64
CA THR A 167 -25.92 -16.29 -9.67
C THR A 167 -27.11 -15.33 -9.63
N GLN A 168 -26.98 -14.22 -8.90
CA GLN A 168 -28.09 -13.29 -8.66
C GLN A 168 -28.15 -12.12 -9.65
N LEU A 169 -27.03 -11.77 -10.30
CA LEU A 169 -26.87 -10.58 -11.14
C LEU A 169 -26.19 -10.97 -12.47
N LEU A 170 -26.96 -11.58 -13.37
CA LEU A 170 -26.45 -12.16 -14.63
C LEU A 170 -25.80 -11.14 -15.57
N GLU A 171 -26.25 -9.88 -15.53
CA GLU A 171 -25.74 -8.80 -16.39
C GLU A 171 -24.50 -8.09 -15.80
N LEU A 172 -24.16 -8.37 -14.54
CA LEU A 172 -23.03 -7.76 -13.85
C LEU A 172 -21.77 -8.58 -14.06
N LYS A 173 -20.70 -7.94 -14.57
CA LYS A 173 -19.39 -8.59 -14.67
C LYS A 173 -18.75 -8.66 -13.28
N VAL A 174 -18.69 -9.85 -12.68
CA VAL A 174 -18.12 -10.04 -11.32
C VAL A 174 -16.73 -10.68 -11.41
N LEU A 175 -15.72 -9.99 -10.86
CA LEU A 175 -14.31 -10.37 -10.95
C LEU A 175 -13.65 -10.42 -9.56
N PRO A 176 -12.96 -11.51 -9.18
CA PRO A 176 -12.15 -11.54 -7.97
C PRO A 176 -10.81 -10.82 -8.18
N MET A 177 -10.25 -10.26 -7.12
CA MET A 177 -8.89 -9.70 -7.14
C MET A 177 -8.12 -9.91 -5.82
N TYR A 178 -7.12 -10.78 -5.83
CA TYR A 178 -6.23 -11.05 -4.70
C TYR A 178 -4.83 -11.46 -5.18
N SER A 179 -3.83 -11.39 -4.30
CA SER A 179 -2.41 -11.46 -4.66
C SER A 179 -1.95 -12.76 -5.31
N SER A 180 -2.64 -13.89 -5.07
CA SER A 180 -2.31 -15.19 -5.67
C SER A 180 -3.02 -15.45 -7.00
N LEU A 181 -3.79 -14.51 -7.54
CA LEU A 181 -4.38 -14.66 -8.87
C LEU A 181 -3.30 -14.59 -9.97
N PRO A 182 -3.45 -15.37 -11.06
CA PRO A 182 -2.64 -15.19 -12.25
C PRO A 182 -2.72 -13.76 -12.82
N GLU A 183 -1.64 -13.29 -13.42
CA GLU A 183 -1.51 -11.92 -13.93
C GLU A 183 -2.60 -11.55 -14.94
N TYR A 184 -2.86 -12.42 -15.93
CA TYR A 184 -3.93 -12.21 -16.92
C TYR A 184 -5.30 -11.96 -16.25
N ALA A 185 -5.59 -12.62 -15.12
CA ALA A 185 -6.86 -12.47 -14.42
C ALA A 185 -6.92 -11.16 -13.64
N GLN A 186 -5.78 -10.70 -13.12
CA GLN A 186 -5.66 -9.38 -12.50
C GLN A 186 -5.91 -8.30 -13.56
N ASP A 187 -5.27 -8.38 -14.72
CA ASP A 187 -5.40 -7.41 -15.82
C ASP A 187 -6.84 -7.28 -16.32
N MET A 188 -7.58 -8.39 -16.41
CA MET A 188 -9.01 -8.35 -16.75
C MET A 188 -9.85 -7.56 -15.75
N ALA A 189 -9.46 -7.53 -14.46
CA ALA A 189 -10.15 -6.75 -13.43
C ALA A 189 -9.83 -5.25 -13.51
N ILE A 190 -8.66 -4.88 -14.04
CA ILE A 190 -8.25 -3.49 -14.24
C ILE A 190 -8.90 -2.90 -15.50
N SER A 191 -8.90 -3.67 -16.59
CA SER A 191 -9.21 -3.22 -17.95
C SER A 191 -10.69 -3.23 -18.32
N SER A 192 -11.61 -3.59 -17.41
CA SER A 192 -13.03 -3.66 -17.74
C SER A 192 -13.62 -2.27 -18.02
N SER A 193 -13.66 -1.90 -19.31
CA SER A 193 -14.07 -0.57 -19.79
C SER A 193 -15.50 -0.51 -20.35
N THR A 194 -16.07 -1.64 -20.79
CA THR A 194 -17.30 -1.66 -21.61
C THR A 194 -18.57 -2.02 -20.86
N SER A 195 -18.47 -2.72 -19.73
CA SER A 195 -19.61 -3.19 -18.93
C SER A 195 -19.39 -2.88 -17.46
N GLN A 196 -20.45 -2.55 -16.72
CA GLN A 196 -20.38 -2.40 -15.27
C GLN A 196 -19.75 -3.64 -14.61
N ALA A 197 -18.66 -3.43 -13.88
CA ALA A 197 -17.93 -4.50 -13.21
C ALA A 197 -17.96 -4.35 -11.69
N CYS A 198 -18.16 -5.46 -11.00
CA CYS A 198 -18.00 -5.59 -9.56
C CYS A 198 -16.69 -6.34 -9.29
N ILE A 199 -15.71 -5.62 -8.72
CA ILE A 199 -14.39 -6.18 -8.42
C ILE A 199 -14.32 -6.50 -6.93
N VAL A 200 -14.38 -7.78 -6.57
CA VAL A 200 -14.34 -8.23 -5.17
C VAL A 200 -12.90 -8.55 -4.81
N SER A 201 -12.33 -7.77 -3.89
CA SER A 201 -10.88 -7.71 -3.73
C SER A 201 -10.40 -7.63 -2.28
N THR A 202 -9.14 -8.00 -2.06
CA THR A 202 -8.42 -7.66 -0.83
C THR A 202 -7.93 -6.20 -0.88
N ASN A 203 -7.09 -5.79 0.08
CA ASN A 203 -6.42 -4.49 0.09
C ASN A 203 -5.45 -4.26 -1.10
N VAL A 204 -5.30 -5.23 -2.03
CA VAL A 204 -4.55 -5.05 -3.29
C VAL A 204 -5.07 -3.82 -4.04
N THR A 205 -6.38 -3.63 -4.06
CA THR A 205 -6.94 -2.47 -4.76
C THR A 205 -6.71 -1.16 -3.99
N GLU A 206 -6.40 -1.19 -2.68
CA GLU A 206 -6.39 -0.04 -1.74
C GLU A 206 -5.78 1.25 -2.31
N ALA A 207 -4.49 1.20 -2.62
CA ALA A 207 -3.72 2.37 -3.05
C ALA A 207 -3.06 2.19 -4.43
N SER A 208 -2.99 0.96 -4.94
CA SER A 208 -2.06 0.60 -6.01
C SER A 208 -2.68 0.51 -7.40
N LEU A 209 -4.01 0.59 -7.50
CA LEU A 209 -4.70 0.28 -8.75
C LEU A 209 -5.82 1.29 -9.03
N THR A 210 -5.74 1.95 -10.19
CA THR A 210 -6.82 2.81 -10.67
C THR A 210 -7.74 1.98 -11.55
N ILE A 211 -8.95 1.71 -11.05
CA ILE A 211 -10.03 1.13 -11.85
C ILE A 211 -10.80 2.31 -12.45
N PRO A 212 -10.87 2.44 -13.79
CA PRO A 212 -11.67 3.48 -14.43
C PRO A 212 -13.17 3.32 -14.10
N GLY A 213 -13.93 4.42 -14.13
CA GLY A 213 -15.39 4.35 -13.99
C GLY A 213 -15.91 3.89 -12.62
N VAL A 214 -15.11 3.94 -11.56
CA VAL A 214 -15.56 3.65 -10.19
C VAL A 214 -16.49 4.76 -9.71
N VAL A 215 -17.71 4.37 -9.36
CA VAL A 215 -18.74 5.28 -8.80
C VAL A 215 -19.23 4.83 -7.42
N TYR A 216 -19.04 3.56 -7.07
CA TYR A 216 -19.39 2.97 -5.78
C TYR A 216 -18.18 2.32 -5.13
N VAL A 217 -18.11 2.31 -3.80
CA VAL A 217 -17.20 1.47 -3.01
C VAL A 217 -18.00 0.71 -1.98
N VAL A 218 -17.72 -0.58 -1.80
CA VAL A 218 -18.24 -1.37 -0.68
C VAL A 218 -17.07 -1.79 0.20
N ASP A 219 -17.04 -1.37 1.47
CA ASP A 219 -15.91 -1.57 2.36
C ASP A 219 -16.30 -2.32 3.63
N CYS A 220 -15.71 -3.50 3.86
CA CYS A 220 -15.91 -4.27 5.09
C CYS A 220 -15.14 -3.72 6.29
N GLY A 221 -14.20 -2.77 6.10
CA GLY A 221 -13.47 -2.13 7.21
C GLY A 221 -12.40 -3.03 7.85
N LEU A 222 -12.05 -4.13 7.18
CA LEU A 222 -11.10 -5.12 7.65
C LEU A 222 -10.04 -5.40 6.58
N HIS A 223 -8.92 -5.99 7.01
CA HIS A 223 -7.88 -6.52 6.13
C HIS A 223 -7.13 -7.69 6.80
N LYS A 224 -6.33 -8.42 6.03
CA LYS A 224 -5.35 -9.35 6.58
C LYS A 224 -4.08 -8.59 6.93
N GLU A 225 -3.70 -8.63 8.18
CA GLU A 225 -2.51 -7.98 8.73
C GLU A 225 -1.50 -9.06 9.11
N ALA A 226 -0.31 -8.95 8.54
CA ALA A 226 0.83 -9.73 9.00
C ALA A 226 1.32 -9.12 10.32
N GLY A 227 1.58 -9.97 11.30
CA GLY A 227 2.10 -9.59 12.60
C GLY A 227 3.24 -10.52 13.02
N TYR A 228 3.95 -10.15 14.08
CA TYR A 228 5.03 -10.95 14.65
C TYR A 228 4.90 -10.97 16.17
N ASN A 229 4.91 -12.17 16.75
CA ASN A 229 4.94 -12.34 18.18
C ASN A 229 6.37 -12.70 18.62
N PRO A 230 7.11 -11.78 19.27
CA PRO A 230 8.51 -12.00 19.61
C PRO A 230 8.71 -13.03 20.72
N ARG A 231 7.69 -13.29 21.56
CA ARG A 231 7.77 -14.29 22.64
C ARG A 231 7.72 -15.71 22.12
N VAL A 232 6.90 -15.92 21.09
CA VAL A 232 6.75 -17.22 20.43
C VAL A 232 7.74 -17.35 19.27
N GLY A 233 8.25 -16.23 18.74
CA GLY A 233 9.14 -16.20 17.59
C GLY A 233 8.44 -16.56 16.28
N MET A 234 7.13 -16.28 16.17
CA MET A 234 6.31 -16.68 15.03
C MET A 234 5.62 -15.49 14.38
N SER A 235 5.63 -15.49 13.05
CA SER A 235 4.79 -14.61 12.24
C SER A 235 3.36 -15.10 12.24
N THR A 236 2.41 -14.17 12.27
CA THR A 236 0.98 -14.43 12.27
C THR A 236 0.32 -13.69 11.12
N LEU A 237 -0.81 -14.22 10.63
CA LEU A 237 -1.65 -13.53 9.66
C LEU A 237 -3.08 -13.49 10.21
N ALA A 238 -3.45 -12.35 10.78
CA ALA A 238 -4.74 -12.18 11.44
C ALA A 238 -5.64 -11.24 10.63
N THR A 239 -6.95 -11.36 10.83
CA THR A 239 -7.88 -10.33 10.35
C THR A 239 -7.84 -9.17 11.34
N ALA A 240 -7.51 -7.97 10.85
CA ALA A 240 -7.42 -6.75 11.64
C ALA A 240 -8.29 -5.64 11.05
N ARG A 241 -8.63 -4.67 11.90
CA ARG A 241 -9.35 -3.46 11.50
C ARG A 241 -8.45 -2.56 10.71
N ILE A 242 -9.00 -1.88 9.70
CA ILE A 242 -8.25 -0.84 9.00
C ILE A 242 -8.15 0.44 9.82
N SER A 243 -7.17 1.27 9.52
CA SER A 243 -7.10 2.63 10.06
C SER A 243 -8.15 3.54 9.43
N ARG A 244 -8.49 4.65 10.10
CA ARG A 244 -9.34 5.70 9.52
C ARG A 244 -8.69 6.32 8.27
N GLY A 245 -7.37 6.43 8.23
CA GLY A 245 -6.61 6.80 7.04
C GLY A 245 -6.86 5.86 5.86
N SER A 246 -6.74 4.55 6.08
CA SER A 246 -7.07 3.52 5.08
C SER A 246 -8.53 3.61 4.62
N ALA A 247 -9.48 3.72 5.56
CA ALA A 247 -10.91 3.86 5.23
C ALA A 247 -11.23 5.10 4.38
N ARG A 248 -10.46 6.19 4.52
CA ARG A 248 -10.58 7.39 3.67
C ARG A 248 -10.03 7.12 2.27
N GLN A 249 -8.88 6.47 2.15
CA GLN A 249 -8.31 6.09 0.85
C GLN A 249 -9.23 5.16 0.06
N ARG A 250 -9.82 4.16 0.74
CA ARG A 250 -10.79 3.23 0.17
C ARG A 250 -12.00 3.97 -0.39
N ALA A 251 -12.62 4.85 0.40
CA ALA A 251 -13.74 5.66 -0.05
C ALA A 251 -13.38 6.62 -1.19
N GLY A 252 -12.19 7.21 -1.17
CA GLY A 252 -11.70 8.16 -2.18
C GLY A 252 -11.67 7.62 -3.61
N ARG A 253 -11.78 6.29 -3.81
CA ARG A 253 -11.87 5.70 -5.16
C ARG A 253 -13.14 6.05 -5.91
N ALA A 254 -14.26 6.19 -5.21
CA ALA A 254 -15.50 6.66 -5.80
C ALA A 254 -15.49 8.17 -6.07
N GLY A 255 -14.51 8.93 -5.57
CA GLY A 255 -14.48 10.40 -5.68
C GLY A 255 -14.27 10.97 -7.08
N ARG A 256 -14.12 10.11 -8.10
CA ARG A 256 -13.83 10.54 -9.48
C ARG A 256 -15.08 10.69 -10.33
N THR A 257 -16.08 9.81 -10.14
CA THR A 257 -17.23 9.68 -11.03
C THR A 257 -18.52 9.62 -10.20
N GLU A 258 -19.53 10.41 -10.58
CA GLU A 258 -20.85 10.40 -9.91
C GLU A 258 -21.56 9.06 -10.11
N PRO A 259 -22.27 8.51 -9.10
CA PRO A 259 -22.77 9.15 -7.86
C PRO A 259 -21.83 9.19 -6.62
N ARG A 260 -20.53 8.85 -6.75
CA ARG A 260 -19.52 8.98 -5.67
C ARG A 260 -19.95 8.43 -4.30
N GLU A 261 -20.43 7.19 -4.21
CA GLU A 261 -20.91 6.64 -2.94
C GLU A 261 -19.96 5.58 -2.35
N CYS A 262 -19.88 5.52 -1.02
CA CYS A 262 -19.16 4.47 -0.30
C CYS A 262 -20.05 3.86 0.78
N TYR A 263 -20.29 2.56 0.67
CA TYR A 263 -21.07 1.75 1.60
C TYR A 263 -20.12 1.00 2.54
N ARG A 264 -20.12 1.40 3.80
CA ARG A 264 -19.32 0.79 4.87
C ARG A 264 -20.15 -0.27 5.58
N ILE A 265 -19.71 -1.52 5.49
CA ILE A 265 -20.34 -2.68 6.13
C ILE A 265 -19.89 -2.78 7.60
N TYR A 266 -19.81 -1.63 8.27
CA TYR A 266 -19.51 -1.47 9.68
C TYR A 266 -20.13 -0.17 10.18
N THR A 267 -20.36 -0.07 11.49
CA THR A 267 -21.08 1.07 12.08
C THR A 267 -20.23 2.34 12.16
N LYS A 268 -20.89 3.50 12.30
CA LYS A 268 -20.19 4.77 12.58
C LYS A 268 -19.37 4.71 13.88
N GLU A 269 -19.87 4.01 14.90
CA GLU A 269 -19.13 3.81 16.15
C GLU A 269 -17.86 2.99 15.93
N PHE A 270 -17.96 1.88 15.19
CA PHE A 270 -16.80 1.06 14.82
C PHE A 270 -15.75 1.89 14.08
N HIS A 271 -16.17 2.80 13.18
CA HIS A 271 -15.27 3.71 12.50
C HIS A 271 -14.59 4.73 13.43
N ASN A 272 -15.35 5.36 14.32
CA ASN A 272 -14.86 6.49 15.10
C ASN A 272 -14.06 6.08 16.33
N ARG A 273 -14.49 5.01 17.01
CA ARG A 273 -13.90 4.52 18.26
C ARG A 273 -13.11 3.22 18.05
N GLY A 274 -13.51 2.40 17.09
CA GLY A 274 -12.92 1.08 16.86
C GLY A 274 -11.70 1.05 15.95
N MET A 275 -11.43 2.10 15.17
CA MET A 275 -10.31 2.19 14.22
C MET A 275 -9.25 3.21 14.68
N SER A 276 -7.98 2.85 14.54
CA SER A 276 -6.86 3.77 14.77
C SER A 276 -6.88 4.93 13.76
N PRO A 277 -6.32 6.11 14.08
CA PRO A 277 -6.21 7.20 13.10
C PRO A 277 -5.36 6.81 11.89
N ASN A 278 -4.20 6.20 12.16
CA ASN A 278 -3.18 5.85 11.18
C ASN A 278 -2.84 4.36 11.26
N THR A 279 -2.29 3.82 10.18
CA THR A 279 -1.81 2.44 10.11
C THR A 279 -0.55 2.27 10.95
N THR A 280 -0.46 1.14 11.67
CA THR A 280 0.75 0.80 12.43
C THR A 280 1.92 0.59 11.47
N PRO A 281 3.11 1.15 11.77
CA PRO A 281 4.30 0.95 10.94
C PRO A 281 4.68 -0.53 10.81
N ALA A 282 5.12 -0.95 9.61
CA ALA A 282 5.47 -2.34 9.33
C ALA A 282 6.59 -2.87 10.24
N ILE A 283 7.55 -2.01 10.62
CA ILE A 283 8.65 -2.35 11.53
C ILE A 283 8.18 -2.79 12.93
N HIS A 284 6.98 -2.39 13.36
CA HIS A 284 6.41 -2.83 14.65
C HIS A 284 5.66 -4.15 14.57
N LEU A 285 5.39 -4.63 13.34
CA LEU A 285 4.62 -5.84 13.08
C LEU A 285 5.46 -6.97 12.45
N SER A 286 6.74 -6.72 12.19
CA SER A 286 7.60 -7.65 11.43
C SER A 286 8.67 -8.30 12.30
N GLU A 287 9.14 -9.47 11.86
CA GLU A 287 10.41 -10.05 12.31
C GLU A 287 11.56 -9.23 11.70
N LEU A 288 12.63 -8.96 12.46
CA LEU A 288 13.63 -7.94 12.11
C LEU A 288 15.01 -8.52 11.76
N SER A 289 15.18 -9.85 11.69
CA SER A 289 16.50 -10.47 11.51
C SER A 289 17.11 -10.07 10.17
N SER A 290 16.31 -10.04 9.10
CA SER A 290 16.79 -9.70 7.76
C SER A 290 17.27 -8.26 7.64
N GLU A 291 16.52 -7.32 8.23
CA GLU A 291 16.80 -5.88 8.23
C GLU A 291 18.02 -5.55 9.10
N ILE A 292 18.13 -6.18 10.27
CA ILE A 292 19.30 -6.01 11.16
C ILE A 292 20.56 -6.55 10.48
N LEU A 293 20.48 -7.72 9.85
CA LEU A 293 21.61 -8.30 9.15
C LEU A 293 22.04 -7.44 7.95
N LEU A 294 21.08 -6.94 7.16
CA LEU A 294 21.34 -6.03 6.05
C LEU A 294 22.00 -4.72 6.51
N LEU A 295 21.50 -4.09 7.58
CA LEU A 295 22.14 -2.89 8.11
C LEU A 295 23.56 -3.17 8.60
N LYS A 296 23.79 -4.32 9.24
CA LYS A 296 25.13 -4.73 9.67
C LYS A 296 26.06 -4.99 8.48
N SER A 297 25.56 -5.57 7.37
CA SER A 297 26.38 -5.86 6.18
C SER A 297 26.75 -4.59 5.44
N LEU A 298 25.90 -3.57 5.50
CA LEU A 298 26.21 -2.21 5.05
C LEU A 298 27.19 -1.46 5.99
N GLY A 299 27.66 -2.09 7.06
CA GLY A 299 28.66 -1.53 7.98
C GLY A 299 28.09 -0.72 9.16
N PHE A 300 26.77 -0.70 9.35
CA PHE A 300 26.17 -0.05 10.53
C PHE A 300 26.41 -0.90 11.79
N LYS A 301 27.14 -0.33 12.76
CA LYS A 301 27.52 -1.03 14.00
C LYS A 301 26.43 -0.95 15.07
N ASP A 302 25.91 0.25 15.31
CA ASP A 302 24.92 0.56 16.35
C ASP A 302 23.52 0.71 15.73
N ILE A 303 22.83 -0.43 15.56
CA ILE A 303 21.51 -0.50 14.93
C ILE A 303 20.41 0.18 15.77
N PRO A 304 20.39 0.08 17.11
CA PRO A 304 19.41 0.81 17.92
C PRO A 304 19.50 2.32 17.78
N LYS A 305 20.71 2.87 17.58
CA LYS A 305 20.91 4.31 17.32
C LYS A 305 20.87 4.68 15.84
N PHE A 306 20.43 3.77 14.98
CA PHE A 306 20.21 4.10 13.59
C PHE A 306 19.08 5.14 13.46
N ASP A 307 19.13 5.94 12.40
CA ASP A 307 18.22 7.08 12.19
C ASP A 307 16.87 6.60 11.64
N TRP A 308 16.15 5.86 12.47
CA TRP A 308 14.87 5.27 12.13
C TRP A 308 13.77 6.34 12.01
N LEU A 309 12.90 6.21 11.00
CA LEU A 309 11.65 6.97 10.96
C LEU A 309 10.72 6.54 12.10
N ASP A 310 10.58 5.22 12.26
CA ASP A 310 9.92 4.53 13.36
C ASP A 310 10.93 3.54 13.96
N PRO A 311 11.43 3.72 15.20
CA PRO A 311 12.38 2.78 15.78
C PRO A 311 11.70 1.43 16.09
N PRO A 312 12.43 0.31 15.95
CA PRO A 312 11.90 -1.00 16.30
C PRO A 312 11.65 -1.11 17.81
N GLN A 313 10.66 -1.91 18.20
CA GLN A 313 10.41 -2.19 19.61
C GLN A 313 11.55 -3.04 20.19
N PRO A 314 11.93 -2.84 21.47
CA PRO A 314 13.07 -3.54 22.07
C PRO A 314 12.95 -5.07 22.03
N GLU A 315 11.75 -5.62 22.28
CA GLU A 315 11.53 -7.07 22.40
C GLU A 315 11.70 -7.79 21.04
N PRO A 316 11.04 -7.40 19.93
CA PRO A 316 11.34 -7.93 18.59
C PRO A 316 12.79 -7.77 18.16
N TYR A 317 13.40 -6.62 18.46
CA TYR A 317 14.80 -6.36 18.11
C TYR A 317 15.75 -7.33 18.83
N LEU A 318 15.62 -7.48 20.15
CA LEU A 318 16.46 -8.39 20.93
C LEU A 318 16.28 -9.85 20.49
N ARG A 319 15.03 -10.24 20.17
CA ARG A 319 14.75 -11.58 19.64
C ARG A 319 15.45 -11.82 18.30
N ALA A 320 15.38 -10.87 17.38
CA ALA A 320 16.05 -10.97 16.08
C ALA A 320 17.58 -11.05 16.22
N VAL A 321 18.19 -10.27 17.12
CA VAL A 321 19.63 -10.37 17.44
C VAL A 321 19.98 -11.76 18.00
N GLY A 322 19.15 -12.31 18.88
CA GLY A 322 19.29 -13.68 19.39
C GLY A 322 19.26 -14.71 18.25
N ASN A 323 18.23 -14.66 17.40
CA ASN A 323 18.07 -15.56 16.26
C ASN A 323 19.30 -15.52 15.32
N LEU A 324 19.78 -14.32 14.98
CA LEU A 324 20.96 -14.16 14.12
C LEU A 324 22.24 -14.72 14.76
N ARG A 325 22.37 -14.65 16.09
CA ARG A 325 23.50 -15.23 16.81
C ARG A 325 23.43 -16.74 16.82
N ASP A 326 22.25 -17.30 17.11
CA ASP A 326 22.02 -18.75 17.16
C ASP A 326 22.24 -19.39 15.78
N MET A 327 21.89 -18.69 14.70
CA MET A 327 22.16 -19.10 13.32
C MET A 327 23.62 -18.89 12.88
N GLY A 328 24.47 -18.27 13.70
CA GLY A 328 25.87 -17.99 13.37
C GLY A 328 26.09 -16.86 12.37
N TYR A 329 25.07 -16.05 12.05
CA TYR A 329 25.23 -14.89 11.17
C TYR A 329 25.97 -13.73 11.85
N ILE A 330 25.84 -13.61 13.17
CA ILE A 330 26.57 -12.65 13.99
C ILE A 330 27.21 -13.32 15.21
N ASN A 331 28.33 -12.78 15.68
CA ASN A 331 29.02 -13.25 16.88
C ASN A 331 28.49 -12.61 18.18
N ASP A 332 29.06 -12.97 19.33
CA ASP A 332 28.69 -12.44 20.65
C ASP A 332 28.87 -10.92 20.77
N HIS A 333 29.78 -10.35 19.97
CA HIS A 333 29.99 -8.91 19.85
C HIS A 333 29.04 -8.23 18.85
N CYS A 334 28.01 -8.95 18.39
CA CYS A 334 27.03 -8.50 17.40
C CYS A 334 27.66 -8.03 16.08
N ARG A 335 28.78 -8.63 15.68
CA ARG A 335 29.44 -8.40 14.37
C ARG A 335 29.15 -9.56 13.44
N ILE A 336 29.09 -9.29 12.13
CA ILE A 336 28.94 -10.32 11.10
C ILE A 336 30.07 -11.36 11.25
N ALA A 337 29.68 -12.63 11.28
CA ALA A 337 30.63 -13.73 11.36
C ALA A 337 31.33 -13.98 10.01
N GLY A 338 32.54 -14.54 10.01
CA GLY A 338 33.34 -14.68 8.78
C GLY A 338 32.69 -15.50 7.66
N GLN A 339 31.79 -16.44 7.99
CA GLN A 339 31.06 -17.26 7.02
C GLN A 339 29.81 -16.59 6.42
N SER A 340 29.33 -15.48 6.98
CA SER A 340 28.15 -14.74 6.49
C SER A 340 28.49 -13.60 5.53
N SER A 341 29.75 -13.55 5.06
CA SER A 341 30.18 -12.74 3.92
C SER A 341 29.71 -13.27 2.56
N ILE A 342 29.08 -14.46 2.53
CA ILE A 342 28.56 -15.09 1.33
C ILE A 342 27.06 -14.83 1.25
N TRP A 343 26.70 -13.65 0.75
CA TRP A 343 25.49 -13.50 -0.03
C TRP A 343 25.95 -13.37 -1.50
N PRO A 344 25.46 -14.21 -2.43
CA PRO A 344 25.72 -14.02 -3.87
C PRO A 344 25.13 -12.72 -4.41
#